data_AF-A0A656K132-F1
#
_entry.id   AF-A0A656K132-F1
#
_cell.length_a   1.000
_cell.length_b   1.000
_cell.length_c   1.000
_cell.angle_alpha   90.00
_cell.angle_beta   90.00
_cell.angle_gamma   90.00
#
_symmetry.space_group_name_H-M   'P 1'
#
loop_
_entity.id
_entity.type
_entity.pdbx_description
1 polymer ?
#
loop_
_entity_poly.entity_id
_entity_poly.type
_entity_poly.pdbx_seq_one_letter_code
_entity_poly.pdbx_strand_id
1 'polypeptide(L)' 'DRLKQGGAKIMVATDVAARGLDVEGLDMVINFDMPRSGDDYVHRVGRTGRAGSDGLAISLICHGDWNLMSSV' A
#
# COMPACT_ATOMS: atom_id res chain seq x y z
N ASP A 1 9.81 7.21 12.24
CA ASP A 1 11.14 6.83 12.78
C ASP A 1 11.29 5.35 13.09
N ARG A 2 10.47 4.76 13.97
CA ARG A 2 10.63 3.34 14.34
C ARG A 2 10.63 2.34 13.17
N LEU A 3 9.78 2.55 12.16
CA LEU A 3 9.74 1.70 10.96
C LEU A 3 11.04 1.84 10.14
N LYS A 4 11.44 3.09 9.82
CA LYS A 4 12.66 3.39 9.07
C LYS A 4 13.94 2.92 9.78
N GLN A 5 13.94 2.98 11.11
CA GLN A 5 15.06 2.58 11.97
C GLN A 5 15.03 1.09 12.34
N GLY A 6 14.09 0.30 11.79
CA GLY A 6 13.97 -1.14 12.04
C GLY A 6 13.40 -1.52 13.42
N GLY A 7 13.07 -0.55 14.27
CA GLY A 7 12.43 -0.74 15.59
C GLY A 7 10.95 -1.13 15.52
N ALA A 8 10.36 -1.17 14.32
CA ALA A 8 9.08 -1.77 13.99
C ALA A 8 9.19 -2.45 12.62
N LYS A 9 8.69 -3.68 12.49
CA LYS A 9 8.73 -4.44 11.22
C LYS A 9 7.45 -4.29 10.37
N ILE A 10 6.35 -3.88 11.01
CA ILE A 10 5.03 -3.80 10.40
C ILE A 10 4.43 -2.45 10.77
N MET A 11 3.77 -1.82 9.79
CA MET A 11 2.96 -0.62 9.97
C MET A 11 1.56 -0.87 9.43
N VAL A 12 0.55 -0.45 10.19
CA VAL A 12 -0.85 -0.44 9.77
C VAL A 12 -1.29 1.02 9.71
N ALA A 13 -1.89 1.44 8.61
CA ALA A 13 -2.33 2.81 8.40
C ALA A 13 -3.59 2.86 7.53
N THR A 14 -4.40 3.91 7.72
CA THR A 14 -5.47 4.30 6.81
C THR A 14 -4.95 5.29 5.77
N ASP A 15 -5.69 5.54 4.68
CA ASP A 15 -5.29 6.53 3.67
C ASP A 15 -5.09 7.93 4.26
N VAL A 16 -5.91 8.30 5.25
CA VAL A 16 -5.78 9.58 5.95
C VAL A 16 -4.48 9.61 6.76
N ALA A 17 -4.21 8.55 7.53
CA ALA A 17 -2.99 8.47 8.34
C ALA A 17 -1.73 8.36 7.48
N ALA A 18 -1.83 7.84 6.26
CA ALA A 18 -0.72 7.69 5.32
C ALA A 18 -0.32 8.99 4.61
N ARG A 19 -1.20 10.01 4.58
CA ARG A 19 -0.87 11.31 3.99
C ARG A 19 0.21 12.00 4.83
N GLY A 20 1.34 12.31 4.19
CA GLY A 20 2.52 12.89 4.86
C GLY A 20 3.43 11.86 5.52
N LEU A 21 3.09 10.57 5.48
CA LEU A 21 4.06 9.52 5.79
C LEU A 21 5.00 9.35 4.60
N ASP A 22 6.22 9.85 4.77
CA ASP A 22 7.34 9.50 3.91
C ASP A 22 7.81 8.09 4.26
N VAL A 23 7.12 7.07 3.73
CA VAL A 23 7.49 5.66 3.87
C VAL A 23 7.59 5.09 2.47
N GLU A 24 8.78 4.69 2.07
CA GLU A 24 9.09 4.24 0.71
C GLU A 24 10.10 3.09 0.79
N GLY A 25 10.15 2.24 -0.24
CA GLY A 25 11.09 1.12 -0.30
C GLY A 25 10.73 -0.01 0.65
N LEU A 26 9.44 -0.23 0.90
CA LEU A 26 8.97 -1.40 1.64
C LEU A 26 9.13 -2.66 0.80
N ASP A 27 9.45 -3.78 1.43
CA ASP A 27 9.51 -5.09 0.76
C ASP A 27 8.13 -5.57 0.30
N MET A 28 7.08 -5.17 1.04
CA MET A 28 5.72 -5.63 0.83
C MET A 28 4.67 -4.57 1.21
N VAL A 29 3.57 -4.54 0.44
CA VAL A 29 2.34 -3.80 0.76
C VAL A 29 1.17 -4.78 0.81
N ILE A 30 0.35 -4.68 1.85
CA ILE A 30 -0.90 -5.45 1.97
C ILE A 30 -2.07 -4.47 1.99
N ASN A 31 -2.92 -4.52 0.96
CA ASN A 31 -4.23 -3.88 0.99
C ASN A 31 -5.20 -4.78 1.76
N PHE A 32 -5.38 -4.48 3.05
CA PHE A 32 -6.33 -5.21 3.89
C PHE A 32 -7.77 -4.98 3.42
N ASP A 33 -8.11 -3.72 3.16
CA ASP A 33 -9.33 -3.33 2.45
C ASP A 33 -8.96 -2.82 1.05
N MET A 34 -9.74 -3.24 0.07
CA MET A 34 -9.52 -2.90 -1.32
C MET A 34 -9.64 -1.36 -1.54
N PRO A 35 -8.60 -0.70 -2.11
CA PRO A 35 -8.70 0.68 -2.59
C PRO A 35 -9.99 0.98 -3.36
N ARG A 36 -10.51 2.20 -3.14
CA ARG A 36 -11.78 2.66 -3.73
C ARG A 36 -11.63 3.22 -5.15
N SER A 37 -10.40 3.36 -5.63
CA SER A 37 -10.06 3.85 -6.96
C SER A 37 -8.75 3.23 -7.44
N GLY A 38 -8.51 3.25 -8.75
CA GLY A 38 -7.23 2.84 -9.34
C GLY A 38 -6.07 3.72 -8.86
N ASP A 39 -6.29 5.03 -8.74
CA ASP A 39 -5.27 5.98 -8.26
C ASP A 39 -4.83 5.67 -6.84
N ASP A 40 -5.77 5.40 -5.93
CA ASP A 40 -5.45 5.02 -4.55
C ASP A 40 -4.65 3.71 -4.51
N TYR A 41 -5.00 2.74 -5.37
CA TYR A 41 -4.24 1.50 -5.49
C TYR A 41 -2.80 1.78 -5.92
N VAL A 42 -2.59 2.56 -6.98
CA VAL A 42 -1.24 2.90 -7.49
C VAL A 42 -0.42 3.63 -6.43
N HIS A 43 -1.00 4.59 -5.71
CA HIS A 43 -0.31 5.30 -4.63
C HIS A 43 0.08 4.40 -3.45
N ARG A 44 -0.75 3.40 -3.12
CA ARG A 44 -0.44 2.43 -2.06
C ARG A 44 0.65 1.45 -2.49
N VAL A 45 0.52 0.81 -3.65
CA VAL A 45 1.51 -0.20 -4.09
C VAL A 45 2.83 0.43 -4.51
N GLY A 46 2.85 1.71 -4.90
CA GLY A 46 4.08 2.47 -5.17
C GLY A 46 5.02 2.64 -3.97
N ARG A 47 4.63 2.16 -2.79
CA ARG A 47 5.47 2.10 -1.57
C ARG A 47 6.48 0.96 -1.61
N THR A 48 6.30 -0.02 -2.49
CA THR A 48 7.23 -1.13 -2.75
C THR A 48 7.76 -1.09 -4.20
N GLY A 49 8.80 -1.87 -4.53
CA GLY A 49 9.28 -2.06 -5.90
C GLY A 49 9.87 -0.82 -6.60
N ARG A 50 10.55 0.07 -5.85
CA ARG A 50 11.14 1.30 -6.42
C ARG A 50 12.53 1.08 -7.02
N ALA A 51 12.92 1.98 -7.92
CA ALA A 51 14.24 2.00 -8.56
C ALA A 51 14.63 0.68 -9.25
N GLY A 52 13.65 -0.01 -9.86
CA GLY A 52 13.86 -1.30 -10.54
C GLY A 52 14.03 -2.48 -9.58
N SER A 53 13.82 -2.29 -8.28
CA SER A 53 13.79 -3.38 -7.30
C SER A 53 12.47 -4.14 -7.39
N ASP A 54 12.50 -5.42 -7.02
CA ASP A 54 11.29 -6.21 -6.85
C ASP A 54 10.46 -5.69 -5.66
N GLY A 55 9.15 -5.90 -5.73
CA GLY A 55 8.22 -5.55 -4.67
C GLY A 55 6.99 -6.44 -4.70
N LEU A 56 6.41 -6.71 -3.53
CA LEU A 56 5.23 -7.57 -3.40
C LEU A 56 4.02 -6.78 -2.91
N ALA A 57 3.00 -6.69 -3.75
CA ALA A 57 1.70 -6.16 -3.37
C ALA A 57 0.66 -7.29 -3.28
N ILE A 58 -0.01 -7.40 -2.14
CA ILE A 58 -1.11 -8.36 -1.92
C ILE A 58 -2.37 -7.56 -1.61
N SER A 59 -3.47 -7.87 -2.28
CA SER A 59 -4.77 -7.26 -1.98
C SER A 59 -5.75 -8.33 -1.54
N LEU A 60 -6.39 -8.11 -0.40
CA LEU A 60 -7.49 -8.94 0.07
C LEU A 60 -8.78 -8.39 -0.54
N ILE A 61 -9.57 -9.27 -1.16
CA ILE A 61 -10.76 -8.89 -1.93
C ILE A 61 -11.93 -9.71 -1.41
N CYS A 62 -13.01 -9.04 -1.04
CA CYS A 62 -14.30 -9.65 -0.77
C CYS A 62 -15.24 -9.51 -1.97
N HIS A 63 -16.34 -10.25 -1.96
CA HIS A 63 -17.36 -10.24 -3.03
C HIS A 63 -17.89 -8.84 -3.38
N GLY A 64 -17.90 -7.89 -2.43
CA GLY A 64 -18.34 -6.50 -2.66
C GLY A 64 -17.31 -5.60 -3.35
N ASP A 65 -16.05 -6.03 -3.43
CA ASP A 65 -14.93 -5.17 -3.86
C ASP A 65 -14.60 -5.29 -5.35
N TRP A 66 -15.25 -6.24 -6.05
CA TRP A 66 -14.90 -6.69 -7.41
C TRP A 66 -14.83 -5.58 -8.47
N ASN A 67 -15.52 -4.46 -8.25
CA ASN A 67 -15.61 -3.37 -9.24
C ASN A 67 -15.01 -2.03 -8.77
N LEU A 68 -14.35 -1.98 -7.60
CA LEU A 68 -13.82 -0.72 -7.05
C LEU A 68 -12.63 -0.16 -7.86
N MET A 69 -11.97 -1.01 -8.65
CA MET A 69 -10.82 -0.65 -9.49
C MET A 69 -11.16 -0.29 -10.93
N SER A 70 -12.45 -0.27 -11.32
CA SER A 70 -12.83 -0.12 -12.73
C SER A 70 -12.55 1.26 -13.33
N SER A 71 -12.18 2.24 -12.49
CA SER A 71 -11.78 3.57 -12.94
C SER A 71 -10.26 3.63 -13.05
N VAL A 72 -9.76 3.34 -14.26
CA VAL A 72 -8.43 3.70 -14.74
C VAL A 72 -8.61 4.50 -16.02
#